data_AF-A0A524FC33-F1
#
_entry.id   AF-A0A524FC33-F1
#
_cell.length_a   1.000
_cell.length_b   1.000
_cell.length_c   1.000
_cell.angle_alpha   90.00
_cell.angle_beta   90.00
_cell.angle_gamma   90.00
#
_symmetry.space_group_name_H-M   'P 1'
#
loop_
_entity.id
_entity.type
_entity.pdbx_description
1 polymer ?
#
loop_
_entity_poly.entity_id
_entity_poly.type
_entity_poly.pdbx_seq_one_letter_code
_entity_poly.pdbx_strand_id
1 'polypeptide(L)' 'MEIPKDTREQIEKIILKILYNENAVKSTNLLIEKVLAITFEEKITISEKNIKHLINRMDKEKKIQFSQAKGGWKIQI' A
#
# COMPACT_ATOMS: atom_id res chain seq x y z
N MET A 1 -4.57 -14.95 9.42
CA MET A 1 -3.66 -14.28 10.37
C MET A 1 -4.15 -12.86 10.48
N GLU A 2 -4.67 -12.46 11.64
CA GLU A 2 -5.16 -11.10 11.83
C GLU A 2 -3.97 -10.17 12.05
N ILE A 3 -3.93 -9.08 11.28
CA ILE A 3 -2.95 -8.00 11.45
C ILE A 3 -3.48 -7.11 12.58
N PRO A 4 -2.68 -6.79 13.62
CA PRO A 4 -3.09 -5.86 14.67
C PRO A 4 -3.61 -4.54 14.08
N LYS A 5 -4.67 -3.98 14.66
CA LYS A 5 -5.34 -2.78 14.15
C LYS A 5 -4.36 -1.62 13.94
N ASP A 6 -3.45 -1.40 14.88
CA ASP A 6 -2.48 -0.29 14.82
C ASP A 6 -1.46 -0.49 13.69
N THR A 7 -0.89 -1.71 13.58
CA THR A 7 0.01 -2.07 12.47
C THR A 7 -0.69 -1.87 11.15
N ARG A 8 -1.95 -2.31 11.04
CA ARG A 8 -2.75 -2.17 9.84
C ARG A 8 -2.93 -0.71 9.44
N GLU A 9 -3.30 0.16 10.37
CA GLU A 9 -3.48 1.60 10.12
C GLU A 9 -2.16 2.29 9.75
N GLN A 10 -1.05 1.91 10.37
CA GLN A 10 0.28 2.40 10.00
C GLN A 10 0.62 2.03 8.55
N ILE A 11 0.37 0.79 8.14
CA ILE A 11 0.67 0.33 6.78
C ILE A 11 -0.24 1.00 5.74
N GLU A 12 -1.53 1.20 6.05
CA GLU A 12 -2.40 1.98 5.16
C GLU A 12 -1.91 3.42 4.97
N LYS A 13 -1.43 4.07 6.04
CA LYS A 13 -0.82 5.41 5.95
C LYS A 13 0.44 5.41 5.09
N ILE A 14 1.30 4.39 5.20
CA ILE A 14 2.49 4.23 4.37
C ILE A 14 2.09 4.09 2.89
N ILE A 15 1.11 3.24 2.58
CA ILE A 15 0.60 3.06 1.21
C ILE A 15 0.09 4.39 0.65
N LEU A 16 -0.74 5.12 1.41
CA LEU A 16 -1.25 6.42 0.99
C LEU A 16 -0.13 7.44 0.77
N LYS A 17 0.87 7.49 1.68
CA LYS A 17 2.02 8.40 1.56
C LYS A 17 2.83 8.13 0.29
N ILE A 18 3.09 6.86 -0.04
CA ILE A 18 3.77 6.47 -1.28
C ILE A 18 2.98 6.97 -2.49
N LEU A 19 1.68 6.66 -2.54
CA LEU A 19 0.83 7.01 -3.70
C LEU A 19 0.61 8.52 -3.84
N TYR A 20 0.58 9.25 -2.72
CA TYR A 20 0.52 10.71 -2.72
C TYR A 20 1.81 11.32 -3.30
N ASN A 21 2.98 10.84 -2.87
CA ASN A 21 4.26 11.37 -3.31
C ASN A 21 4.60 11.04 -4.77
N GLU A 22 4.26 9.82 -5.23
CA GLU A 22 4.61 9.36 -6.58
C GLU A 22 3.54 9.66 -7.62
N ASN A 23 2.36 10.14 -7.21
CA ASN A 23 1.12 10.26 -8.00
C ASN A 23 0.59 8.94 -8.57
N ALA A 24 1.46 7.99 -8.97
CA ALA A 24 1.13 6.68 -9.51
C ALA A 24 2.26 5.66 -9.25
N VAL A 25 1.90 4.42 -8.90
CA VAL A 25 2.86 3.30 -8.82
C VAL A 25 2.49 2.20 -9.80
N LYS A 26 3.38 1.91 -10.75
CA LYS A 26 3.09 1.12 -11.96
C LYS A 26 2.62 -0.30 -11.73
N SER A 27 3.02 -0.93 -10.63
CA SER A 27 2.68 -2.34 -10.37
C SER A 27 2.49 -2.61 -8.88
N THR A 28 1.77 -3.69 -8.57
CA THR A 28 1.59 -4.14 -7.19
C THR A 28 2.91 -4.54 -6.55
N ASN A 29 3.82 -5.19 -7.30
CA ASN A 29 5.13 -5.57 -6.77
C ASN A 29 5.96 -4.34 -6.38
N LEU A 30 5.99 -3.31 -7.24
CA LEU A 30 6.70 -2.07 -6.94
C LEU A 30 6.11 -1.35 -5.73
N LEU A 31 4.77 -1.37 -5.58
CA LEU A 31 4.12 -0.81 -4.39
C LEU A 31 4.49 -1.59 -3.13
N ILE A 32 4.52 -2.93 -3.21
CA ILE A 32 4.94 -3.79 -2.09
C ILE A 32 6.39 -3.52 -1.71
N GLU A 33 7.31 -3.47 -2.67
CA GLU A 33 8.74 -3.18 -2.44
C GLU A 33 8.93 -1.84 -1.70
N LYS A 34 8.20 -0.80 -2.11
CA LYS A 34 8.25 0.52 -1.47
C LYS A 34 7.69 0.50 -0.05
N VAL A 35 6.58 -0.22 0.17
CA VAL A 35 6.03 -0.39 1.52
C VAL A 35 7.03 -1.14 2.39
N LEU A 36 7.62 -2.23 1.90
CA LEU A 36 8.63 -3.00 2.63
C LEU A 36 9.82 -2.12 3.03
N ALA A 37 10.34 -1.31 2.10
CA ALA A 37 11.45 -0.40 2.37
C ALA A 37 11.13 0.56 3.53
N ILE A 38 9.96 1.20 3.51
CA ILE A 38 9.55 2.13 4.59
C ILE A 38 9.32 1.36 5.90
N THR A 39 8.66 0.21 5.85
CA THR A 39 8.41 -0.58 7.09
C THR A 39 9.70 -1.10 7.71
N PHE A 40 10.73 -1.37 6.90
CA PHE A 40 12.05 -1.73 7.40
C PHE A 40 12.70 -0.57 8.15
N GLU A 41 12.66 0.64 7.59
CA GLU A 41 13.16 1.85 8.25
C GLU A 41 12.40 2.16 9.56
N GLU A 42 11.08 1.96 9.57
CA GLU A 42 10.21 2.18 10.73
C GLU A 42 10.22 1.00 11.74
N LYS A 43 11.01 -0.06 11.48
CA LYS A 43 11.09 -1.28 12.32
C LYS A 43 9.74 -1.98 12.53
N ILE A 44 8.87 -1.92 11.52
CA ILE A 44 7.56 -2.57 11.52
C ILE A 44 7.67 -3.94 10.83
N THR A 45 7.44 -5.02 11.59
CA THR A 45 7.45 -6.38 11.03
C THR A 45 6.15 -6.67 10.30
N ILE A 46 6.21 -6.82 8.97
CA ILE A 46 5.07 -7.23 8.14
C ILE A 46 5.54 -8.10 6.97
N SER A 47 4.69 -9.04 6.55
CA SER A 47 4.95 -9.87 5.36
C SER A 47 4.40 -9.24 4.10
N GLU A 48 5.01 -9.56 2.95
CA GLU A 48 4.50 -9.16 1.63
C GLU A 48 3.05 -9.58 1.41
N LYS A 49 2.68 -10.78 1.88
CA LYS A 49 1.32 -11.31 1.81
C LYS A 49 0.32 -10.39 2.52
N ASN A 50 0.71 -9.87 3.69
CA ASN A 50 -0.10 -8.94 4.46
C ASN A 50 -0.21 -7.58 3.76
N ILE A 51 0.88 -7.05 3.20
CA ILE A 51 0.86 -5.81 2.42
C ILE A 51 -0.07 -5.96 1.21
N LYS A 52 0.08 -7.05 0.44
CA LYS A 52 -0.78 -7.34 -0.71
C LYS A 52 -2.25 -7.44 -0.33
N HIS A 53 -2.54 -8.07 0.81
CA HIS A 53 -3.89 -8.13 1.34
C HIS A 53 -4.46 -6.74 1.66
N LEU A 54 -3.65 -5.85 2.24
CA LEU A 54 -4.05 -4.48 2.56
C LEU A 54 -4.27 -3.63 1.31
N ILE A 55 -3.40 -3.73 0.30
CA ILE A 55 -3.60 -3.06 -1.00
C ILE A 55 -4.94 -3.48 -1.61
N ASN A 56 -5.21 -4.79 -1.70
CA ASN A 56 -6.47 -5.30 -2.24
C ASN A 56 -7.69 -4.87 -1.42
N ARG A 57 -7.53 -4.73 -0.09
CA ARG A 57 -8.60 -4.25 0.77
C ARG A 57 -8.88 -2.76 0.53
N MET A 58 -7.85 -1.93 0.47
CA MET A 58 -7.99 -0.49 0.21
C MET A 58 -8.58 -0.21 -1.17
N ASP A 59 -8.30 -1.06 -2.17
CA ASP A 59 -8.92 -1.03 -3.49
C ASP A 59 -10.43 -1.32 -3.41
N LYS A 60 -10.82 -2.38 -2.70
CA LYS A 60 -12.24 -2.70 -2.44
C LYS A 60 -12.96 -1.59 -1.66
N GLU A 61 -12.26 -0.94 -0.74
CA GLU A 61 -12.75 0.21 0.03
C GLU A 61 -12.74 1.53 -0.77
N LYS A 62 -12.32 1.51 -2.04
CA LYS A 62 -12.24 2.69 -2.91
C LYS A 62 -11.34 3.82 -2.37
N LYS A 63 -10.34 3.49 -1.54
CA LYS A 63 -9.31 4.43 -1.07
C LYS A 63 -8.20 4.62 -2.11
N ILE A 64 -7.90 3.54 -2.83
CA ILE A 64 -6.93 3.50 -3.92
C ILE A 64 -7.57 2.76 -5.09
N GLN A 65 -7.02 2.91 -6.28
CA GLN A 65 -7.46 2.18 -7.47
C GLN A 65 -6.27 1.84 -8.35
N PHE A 66 -6.31 0.66 -8.97
CA PHE A 66 -5.37 0.32 -10.05
C PHE A 66 -5.96 0.68 -11.41
N SER A 67 -5.23 1.44 -12.21
CA SER A 67 -5.64 1.73 -13.59
C SER A 67 -4.44 1.81 -14.51
N GLN A 68 -4.42 0.94 -15.52
CA GLN A 68 -3.40 0.96 -16.58
C GLN A 68 -3.43 2.28 -17.36
N ALA A 69 -4.62 2.79 -17.68
CA ALA A 69 -4.80 4.08 -18.35
C ALA A 69 -4.27 5.27 -17.51
N LYS A 70 -4.24 5.13 -16.18
CA LYS A 70 -3.73 6.16 -15.27
C LYS A 70 -2.31 5.86 -14.78
N GLY A 71 -1.61 4.84 -15.28
CA GLY A 71 -0.21 4.56 -14.93
C GLY A 71 0.01 3.75 -13.66
N GLY A 72 -1.01 3.02 -13.17
CA GLY A 72 -0.90 2.06 -12.07
C GLY A 72 -1.80 2.37 -10.87
N TRP A 73 -1.33 2.04 -9.68
CA TRP A 73 -1.98 2.34 -8.40
C TRP A 73 -1.98 3.84 -8.12
N LYS A 74 -3.13 4.37 -7.70
CA LYS A 74 -3.32 5.78 -7.31
C LYS A 74 -4.29 5.91 -6.15
N ILE A 75 -4.23 7.04 -5.45
CA ILE A 75 -5.29 7.44 -4.52
C ILE A 75 -6.57 7.69 -5.32
N GLN A 76 -7.69 7.23 -4.78
CA GLN A 76 -9.02 7.53 -5.30
C GLN A 76 -9.57 8.73 -4.52
N ILE A 77 -9.77 9.84 -5.22
CA ILE A 77 -10.35 11.10 -4.72
C ILE A 77 -11.77 11.21 -5.28
#